data_AF-A0A1B6ECG5-F1
#
_entry.id   AF-A0A1B6ECG5-F1
#
_cell.length_a   1.000
_cell.length_b   1.000
_cell.length_c   1.000
_cell.angle_alpha   90.00
_cell.angle_beta   90.00
_cell.angle_gamma   90.00
#
_symmetry.space_group_name_H-M   'P 1'
#
loop_
_entity.id
_entity.type
_entity.pdbx_description
1 polymer ?
#
loop_
_entity_poly.entity_id
_entity_poly.type
_entity_poly.pdbx_seq_one_letter_code
_entity_poly.pdbx_strand_id
1 'polypeptide(L)'
;KQELRELKLLQKMEQKQFQDLSFKAQFTKDQQDKRFEQERVTLLRSYEMDLDGLVRNQKQQVEKAEMQQEADLRATSKKIRAEQERELKDFRESQKQELRLLKQEIDLMPKDRRKTAFRDKKVKLEAEHEEREKNFLEKLNENHESSLRRLSDSHREKIALMERQFLQQKQQLMRARESALWELEERQIHEKQQLAKRQLKDGFFLQRHQMLIRHEKELEQMKRMNQRKEEEVLKRQALEKRALPKRIRSEMKAREMMFRESIRISMASNPDPDVERNRLKKFQENEKKRYRAETLRFELKHQHQLEEARAAADTTIKELEQLQNEKRKMLMEHETLKLKEQEEMYTRELKEWKGQLKPRKQCLEEQFTIQLEEQEAVFGPTHPHILPPDLSDLHHHHHHRGSTRSSLSSMSAD
;
A
#
# COMPACT_ATOMS: atom_id res chain seq x y z
N LYS A 1 35.86 3.82 -37.59
CA LYS A 1 35.58 2.36 -37.41
C LYS A 1 35.74 1.90 -35.96
N GLN A 2 36.79 2.30 -35.24
CA GLN A 2 36.98 1.95 -33.82
C GLN A 2 35.94 2.61 -32.90
N GLU A 3 35.73 3.92 -33.03
CA GLU A 3 34.75 4.69 -32.23
C GLU A 3 33.32 4.12 -32.32
N LEU A 4 32.90 3.68 -33.51
CA LEU A 4 31.60 3.03 -33.71
C LEU A 4 31.49 1.66 -33.02
N ARG A 5 32.60 0.92 -32.88
CA ARG A 5 32.61 -0.36 -32.15
C ARG A 5 32.53 -0.13 -30.64
N GLU A 6 33.23 0.88 -30.13
CA GLU A 6 33.18 1.29 -28.72
C GLU A 6 31.75 1.69 -28.33
N LEU A 7 31.07 2.50 -29.15
CA LEU A 7 29.69 2.92 -28.91
C LEU A 7 28.70 1.73 -28.91
N LYS A 8 28.86 0.79 -29.86
CA LYS A 8 28.02 -0.42 -29.93
C LYS A 8 28.20 -1.32 -28.70
N LEU A 9 29.43 -1.46 -28.21
CA LEU A 9 29.70 -2.26 -27.01
C LEU A 9 29.07 -1.60 -25.78
N LEU A 10 29.21 -0.28 -25.65
CA LEU A 10 28.60 0.49 -24.56
C LEU A 10 27.07 0.32 -24.57
N GLN A 11 26.42 0.50 -25.71
CA GLN A 11 24.97 0.32 -25.84
C GLN A 11 24.52 -1.10 -25.46
N LYS A 12 25.28 -2.14 -25.85
CA LYS A 12 24.99 -3.53 -25.47
C LYS A 12 25.08 -3.74 -23.95
N MET A 13 26.08 -3.12 -23.31
CA MET A 13 26.22 -3.17 -21.85
C MET A 13 25.06 -2.44 -21.15
N GLU A 14 24.67 -1.27 -21.64
CA GLU A 14 23.56 -0.49 -21.08
C GLU A 14 22.24 -1.26 -21.14
N GLN A 15 21.95 -1.89 -22.29
CA GLN A 15 20.78 -2.73 -22.49
C GLN A 15 20.77 -3.92 -21.52
N LYS A 16 21.91 -4.59 -21.35
CA LYS A 16 22.03 -5.71 -20.41
C LYS A 16 21.73 -5.26 -18.97
N GLN A 17 22.35 -4.16 -18.51
CA GLN A 17 22.10 -3.64 -17.16
C GLN A 17 20.62 -3.28 -16.94
N PHE A 18 19.97 -2.70 -17.95
CA PHE A 18 18.55 -2.37 -17.89
C PHE A 18 17.67 -3.62 -17.79
N GLN A 19 17.98 -4.65 -18.57
CA GLN A 19 17.29 -5.95 -18.51
C GLN A 19 17.48 -6.63 -17.15
N ASP A 20 18.71 -6.67 -16.63
CA ASP A 20 19.02 -7.26 -15.33
C ASP A 20 18.26 -6.54 -14.20
N LEU A 21 18.22 -5.20 -14.25
CA LEU A 21 17.49 -4.39 -13.28
C LEU A 21 15.96 -4.63 -13.37
N SER A 22 15.42 -4.68 -14.59
CA SER A 22 14.00 -4.94 -14.83
C SER A 22 13.59 -6.34 -14.35
N PHE A 23 14.40 -7.36 -14.63
CA PHE A 23 14.19 -8.71 -14.16
C PHE A 23 14.19 -8.78 -12.63
N LYS A 24 15.18 -8.14 -11.98
CA LYS A 24 15.24 -8.07 -10.51
C LYS A 24 14.02 -7.35 -9.94
N ALA A 25 13.60 -6.24 -10.53
CA ALA A 25 12.41 -5.50 -10.11
C ALA A 25 11.16 -6.39 -10.18
N GLN A 26 10.95 -7.08 -11.30
CA GLN A 26 9.81 -7.99 -11.47
C GLN A 26 9.85 -9.13 -10.45
N PHE A 27 11.00 -9.76 -10.26
CA PHE A 27 11.16 -10.84 -9.29
C PHE A 27 10.81 -10.39 -7.86
N THR A 28 11.30 -9.21 -7.44
CA THR A 28 11.00 -8.67 -6.10
C THR A 28 9.52 -8.34 -5.92
N LYS A 29 8.86 -7.85 -6.97
CA LYS A 29 7.42 -7.58 -6.98
C LYS A 29 6.62 -8.87 -6.83
N ASP A 30 6.92 -9.88 -7.65
CA ASP A 30 6.23 -11.16 -7.61
C ASP A 30 6.42 -11.86 -6.25
N GLN A 31 7.60 -11.76 -5.65
CA GLN A 31 7.86 -12.30 -4.31
C GLN A 31 7.01 -11.60 -3.24
N GLN A 32 6.89 -10.27 -3.30
CA GLN A 32 6.05 -9.50 -2.39
C GLN A 32 4.56 -9.87 -2.55
N ASP A 33 4.06 -9.92 -3.78
CA ASP A 33 2.67 -10.26 -4.06
C ASP A 33 2.33 -11.68 -3.59
N LYS A 34 3.24 -12.65 -3.78
CA LYS A 34 3.09 -14.02 -3.25
C LYS A 34 3.03 -14.05 -1.72
N ARG A 35 3.91 -13.30 -1.05
CA ARG A 35 3.92 -13.22 0.43
C ARG A 35 2.58 -12.69 0.94
N PHE A 36 2.11 -11.59 0.36
CA PHE A 36 0.83 -10.98 0.74
C PHE A 36 -0.34 -11.95 0.57
N GLU A 37 -0.42 -12.64 -0.57
CA GLU A 37 -1.52 -13.58 -0.81
C GLU A 37 -1.47 -14.76 0.17
N GLN A 38 -0.27 -15.25 0.51
CA GLN A 38 -0.11 -16.29 1.53
C GLN A 38 -0.56 -15.81 2.92
N GLU A 39 -0.17 -14.60 3.34
CA GLU A 39 -0.61 -13.99 4.60
C GLU A 39 -2.13 -13.82 4.63
N ARG A 40 -2.73 -13.33 3.53
CA ARG A 40 -4.17 -13.15 3.39
C ARG A 40 -4.93 -14.46 3.49
N VAL A 41 -4.52 -15.50 2.76
CA VAL A 41 -5.15 -16.83 2.82
C VAL A 41 -5.04 -17.42 4.22
N THR A 42 -3.89 -17.28 4.86
CA THR A 42 -3.67 -17.78 6.24
C THR A 42 -4.58 -17.07 7.24
N LEU A 43 -4.69 -15.74 7.14
CA LEU A 43 -5.57 -14.93 7.99
C LEU A 43 -7.03 -15.35 7.83
N LEU A 44 -7.50 -15.44 6.58
CA LEU A 44 -8.87 -15.83 6.28
C LEU A 44 -9.19 -17.23 6.83
N ARG A 45 -8.30 -18.18 6.60
CA ARG A 45 -8.45 -19.56 7.07
C ARG A 45 -8.48 -19.64 8.60
N SER A 46 -7.70 -18.83 9.31
CA SER A 46 -7.72 -18.78 10.77
C SER A 46 -9.10 -18.35 11.29
N TYR A 47 -9.65 -17.26 10.75
CA TYR A 47 -10.96 -16.77 11.17
C TYR A 47 -12.11 -17.71 10.74
N GLU A 48 -11.98 -18.41 9.62
CA GLU A 48 -12.93 -19.48 9.23
C GLU A 48 -12.90 -20.63 10.25
N MET A 49 -11.72 -21.08 10.68
CA MET A 49 -11.59 -22.11 11.71
C MET A 49 -12.17 -21.68 13.06
N ASP A 50 -11.96 -20.42 13.45
CA ASP A 50 -12.53 -19.86 14.69
C ASP A 50 -14.06 -19.78 14.61
N LEU A 51 -14.61 -19.39 13.45
CA LEU A 51 -16.05 -19.34 13.22
C LEU A 51 -16.67 -20.75 13.26
N ASP A 52 -16.05 -21.73 12.62
CA ASP A 52 -16.47 -23.14 12.68
C ASP A 52 -16.37 -23.70 14.11
N GLY A 53 -15.37 -23.26 14.88
CA GLY A 53 -15.26 -23.56 16.30
C GLY A 53 -16.45 -22.99 17.09
N LEU A 54 -16.79 -21.73 16.85
CA LEU A 54 -17.90 -21.03 17.50
C LEU A 54 -19.25 -21.72 17.20
N VAL A 55 -19.52 -22.05 15.94
CA VAL A 55 -20.74 -22.75 15.52
C VAL A 55 -20.86 -24.13 16.18
N ARG A 56 -19.76 -24.90 16.21
CA ARG A 56 -19.75 -26.21 16.88
C ARG A 56 -20.02 -26.09 18.37
N ASN A 57 -19.43 -25.08 19.03
CA ASN A 57 -19.63 -24.84 20.45
C ASN A 57 -21.09 -24.45 20.75
N GLN A 58 -21.68 -23.54 19.98
CA GLN A 58 -23.10 -23.17 20.08
C GLN A 58 -24.00 -24.40 19.96
N LYS A 59 -23.80 -25.22 18.92
CA LYS A 59 -24.60 -26.43 18.70
C LYS A 59 -24.57 -27.36 19.92
N GLN A 60 -23.38 -27.58 20.50
CA GLN A 60 -23.24 -28.39 21.70
C GLN A 60 -23.94 -27.78 22.92
N GLN A 61 -23.91 -26.46 23.08
CA GLN A 61 -24.60 -25.80 24.19
C GLN A 61 -26.13 -25.89 24.06
N VAL A 62 -26.66 -25.71 22.85
CA VAL A 62 -28.11 -25.86 22.56
C VAL A 62 -28.56 -27.28 22.83
N GLU A 63 -27.85 -28.30 22.31
CA GLU A 63 -28.17 -29.71 22.54
C GLU A 63 -28.18 -30.06 24.04
N LYS A 64 -27.23 -29.53 24.83
CA LYS A 64 -27.22 -29.69 26.29
C LYS A 64 -28.44 -29.04 26.96
N ALA A 65 -28.86 -27.86 26.50
CA ALA A 65 -30.02 -27.17 27.04
C ALA A 65 -31.32 -27.91 26.69
N GLU A 66 -31.43 -28.49 25.50
CA GLU A 66 -32.56 -29.33 25.08
C GLU A 66 -32.66 -30.60 25.93
N MET A 67 -31.54 -31.32 26.13
CA MET A 67 -31.50 -32.49 27.02
C MET A 67 -31.90 -32.15 28.46
N GLN A 68 -31.44 -31.00 28.97
CA GLN A 68 -31.81 -30.54 30.31
C GLN A 68 -33.31 -30.24 30.40
N GLN A 69 -33.89 -29.59 29.39
CA GLN A 69 -35.33 -29.30 29.36
C GLN A 69 -36.17 -30.58 29.36
N GLU A 70 -35.75 -31.60 28.60
CA GLU A 70 -36.44 -32.89 28.60
C GLU A 70 -36.41 -33.54 29.99
N ALA A 71 -35.26 -33.48 30.68
CA ALA A 71 -35.12 -33.98 32.05
C ALA A 71 -36.03 -33.21 33.03
N ASP A 72 -36.05 -31.88 32.94
CA ASP A 72 -36.84 -31.00 33.80
C ASP A 72 -38.35 -31.20 33.58
N LEU A 73 -38.79 -31.37 32.33
CA LEU A 73 -40.17 -31.71 31.97
C LEU A 73 -40.60 -33.05 32.56
N ARG A 74 -39.76 -34.08 32.46
CA ARG A 74 -40.03 -35.40 33.04
C ARG A 74 -40.12 -35.33 34.57
N ALA A 75 -39.18 -34.64 35.22
CA ALA A 75 -39.14 -34.48 36.67
C ALA A 75 -40.36 -33.70 37.19
N THR A 76 -40.67 -32.56 36.56
CA THR A 76 -41.81 -31.70 36.91
C THR A 76 -43.13 -32.42 36.68
N SER A 77 -43.30 -33.12 35.56
CA SER A 77 -44.52 -33.91 35.29
C SER A 77 -44.71 -35.05 36.30
N LYS A 78 -43.62 -35.68 36.76
CA LYS A 78 -43.68 -36.70 37.82
C LYS A 78 -44.09 -36.08 39.15
N LYS A 79 -43.53 -34.91 39.50
CA LYS A 79 -43.85 -34.18 40.73
C LYS A 79 -45.32 -33.74 40.75
N ILE A 80 -45.81 -33.13 39.67
CA ILE A 80 -47.21 -32.67 39.59
C ILE A 80 -48.18 -33.85 39.71
N ARG A 81 -47.91 -34.99 39.07
CA ARG A 81 -48.76 -36.19 39.23
C ARG A 81 -48.82 -36.67 40.67
N ALA A 82 -47.68 -36.72 41.38
CA ALA A 82 -47.64 -37.12 42.78
C ALA A 82 -48.39 -36.12 43.70
N GLU A 83 -48.30 -34.83 43.41
CA GLU A 83 -49.05 -33.77 44.12
C GLU A 83 -50.56 -33.89 43.83
N GLN A 84 -50.97 -34.06 42.57
CA GLN A 84 -52.36 -34.30 42.19
C GLN A 84 -52.97 -35.52 42.90
N GLU A 85 -52.24 -36.65 42.96
CA GLU A 85 -52.69 -37.85 43.67
C GLU A 85 -52.91 -37.57 45.17
N ARG A 86 -52.00 -36.82 45.80
CA ARG A 86 -52.11 -36.43 47.20
C ARG A 86 -53.29 -35.49 47.43
N GLU A 87 -53.42 -34.44 46.64
CA GLU A 87 -54.51 -33.46 46.77
C GLU A 87 -55.87 -34.10 46.49
N LEU A 88 -55.97 -35.02 45.51
CA LEU A 88 -57.18 -35.81 45.26
C LEU A 88 -57.55 -36.71 46.45
N LYS A 89 -56.56 -37.31 47.11
CA LYS A 89 -56.79 -38.12 48.30
C LYS A 89 -57.33 -37.25 49.44
N ASP A 90 -56.69 -36.11 49.70
CA ASP A 90 -57.08 -35.18 50.77
C ASP A 90 -58.48 -34.60 50.50
N PHE A 91 -58.80 -34.25 49.25
CA PHE A 91 -60.13 -33.79 48.83
C PHE A 91 -61.22 -34.84 49.09
N ARG A 92 -60.98 -36.10 48.68
CA ARG A 92 -61.91 -37.21 48.92
C ARG A 92 -62.09 -37.52 50.40
N GLU A 93 -61.06 -37.34 51.21
CA GLU A 93 -61.13 -37.50 52.66
C GLU A 93 -62.00 -36.39 53.30
N SER A 94 -61.84 -35.13 52.87
CA SER A 94 -62.69 -34.01 53.29
C SER A 94 -64.17 -34.27 52.97
N GLN A 95 -64.46 -34.74 51.75
CA GLN A 95 -65.83 -35.11 51.36
C GLN A 95 -66.42 -36.21 52.28
N LYS A 96 -65.62 -37.25 52.61
CA LYS A 96 -66.07 -38.28 53.55
C LYS A 96 -66.33 -37.72 54.95
N GLN A 97 -65.54 -36.75 55.40
CA GLN A 97 -65.72 -36.07 56.68
C GLN A 97 -67.01 -35.23 56.70
N GLU A 98 -67.29 -34.47 55.65
CA GLU A 98 -68.54 -33.70 55.51
C GLU A 98 -69.77 -34.61 55.59
N LEU A 99 -69.74 -35.77 54.92
CA LEU A 99 -70.83 -36.75 54.99
C LEU A 99 -71.02 -37.31 56.41
N ARG A 100 -69.94 -37.50 57.19
CA ARG A 100 -70.02 -37.93 58.59
C ARG A 100 -70.64 -36.84 59.48
N LEU A 101 -70.25 -35.59 59.28
CA LEU A 101 -70.82 -34.45 60.01
C LEU A 101 -72.32 -34.28 59.70
N LEU A 102 -72.73 -34.45 58.44
CA LEU A 102 -74.15 -34.43 58.06
C LEU A 102 -74.95 -35.52 58.80
N LYS A 103 -74.42 -36.74 58.90
CA LYS A 103 -75.06 -37.82 59.67
C LYS A 103 -75.22 -37.44 61.14
N GLN A 104 -74.18 -36.89 61.76
CA GLN A 104 -74.21 -36.44 63.15
C GLN A 104 -75.23 -35.31 63.37
N GLU A 105 -75.34 -34.35 62.44
CA GLU A 105 -76.33 -33.27 62.51
C GLU A 105 -77.77 -33.81 62.45
N ILE A 106 -78.03 -34.78 61.57
CA ILE A 106 -79.33 -35.44 61.43
C ILE A 106 -79.71 -36.25 62.69
N ASP A 107 -78.74 -36.87 63.35
CA ASP A 107 -78.98 -37.64 64.59
C ASP A 107 -79.42 -36.77 65.77
N LEU A 108 -79.17 -35.45 65.71
CA LEU A 108 -79.61 -34.48 66.72
C LEU A 108 -81.04 -33.93 66.44
N MET A 109 -81.65 -34.28 65.30
CA MET A 109 -83.00 -33.79 64.94
C MET A 109 -84.14 -34.63 65.57
N PRO A 110 -85.39 -34.13 65.62
CA PRO A 110 -86.55 -34.93 66.03
C PRO A 110 -86.76 -36.17 65.16
N LYS A 111 -86.99 -37.34 65.77
CA LYS A 111 -87.04 -38.66 65.09
C LYS A 111 -87.95 -38.68 63.86
N ASP A 112 -89.09 -38.01 63.95
CA ASP A 112 -90.15 -38.00 62.93
C ASP A 112 -89.73 -37.30 61.62
N ARG A 113 -88.70 -36.44 61.68
CA ARG A 113 -88.18 -35.66 60.55
C ARG A 113 -86.83 -36.13 60.03
N ARG A 114 -86.13 -37.03 60.74
CA ARG A 114 -84.76 -37.46 60.38
C ARG A 114 -84.69 -38.11 58.99
N LYS A 115 -85.64 -38.98 58.66
CA LYS A 115 -85.63 -39.75 57.40
C LYS A 115 -85.77 -38.86 56.17
N THR A 116 -86.69 -37.90 56.21
CA THR A 116 -86.90 -36.94 55.12
C THR A 116 -85.77 -35.92 55.07
N ALA A 117 -85.37 -35.34 56.21
CA ALA A 117 -84.27 -34.38 56.28
C ALA A 117 -82.92 -34.96 55.82
N PHE A 118 -82.61 -36.22 56.18
CA PHE A 118 -81.39 -36.89 55.71
C PHE A 118 -81.43 -37.11 54.20
N ARG A 119 -82.56 -37.53 53.63
CA ARG A 119 -82.68 -37.79 52.19
C ARG A 119 -82.45 -36.50 51.38
N ASP A 120 -83.12 -35.42 51.76
CA ASP A 120 -83.04 -34.14 51.03
C ASP A 120 -81.66 -33.49 51.19
N LYS A 121 -81.12 -33.43 52.42
CA LYS A 121 -79.77 -32.88 52.66
C LYS A 121 -78.67 -33.73 52.04
N LYS A 122 -78.82 -35.06 52.01
CA LYS A 122 -77.84 -35.97 51.39
C LYS A 122 -77.79 -35.77 49.87
N VAL A 123 -78.95 -35.72 49.20
CA VAL A 123 -78.99 -35.47 47.74
C VAL A 123 -78.39 -34.11 47.40
N LYS A 124 -78.70 -33.08 48.20
CA LYS A 124 -78.10 -31.76 48.03
C LYS A 124 -76.58 -31.78 48.23
N LEU A 125 -76.10 -32.43 49.29
CA LEU A 125 -74.67 -32.57 49.56
C LEU A 125 -73.95 -33.36 48.46
N GLU A 126 -74.54 -34.45 47.96
CA GLU A 126 -73.98 -35.23 46.85
C GLU A 126 -73.86 -34.40 45.56
N ALA A 127 -74.86 -33.58 45.22
CA ALA A 127 -74.78 -32.67 44.08
C ALA A 127 -73.71 -31.58 44.27
N GLU A 128 -73.61 -30.98 45.47
CA GLU A 128 -72.56 -30.01 45.79
C GLU A 128 -71.15 -30.64 45.78
N HIS A 129 -71.03 -31.91 46.15
CA HIS A 129 -69.78 -32.66 46.08
C HIS A 129 -69.35 -32.91 44.63
N GLU A 130 -70.28 -33.32 43.77
CA GLU A 130 -70.02 -33.57 42.35
C GLU A 130 -69.57 -32.30 41.62
N GLU A 131 -70.25 -31.16 41.89
CA GLU A 131 -69.83 -29.86 41.36
C GLU A 131 -68.46 -29.43 41.87
N ARG A 132 -68.19 -29.60 43.18
CA ARG A 132 -66.87 -29.31 43.75
C ARG A 132 -65.78 -30.22 43.20
N GLU A 133 -66.06 -31.50 42.98
CA GLU A 133 -65.09 -32.45 42.40
C GLU A 133 -64.75 -32.07 40.96
N LYS A 134 -65.75 -31.69 40.16
CA LYS A 134 -65.53 -31.18 38.79
C LYS A 134 -64.62 -29.95 38.80
N ASN A 135 -64.96 -28.93 39.59
CA ASN A 135 -64.18 -27.69 39.70
C ASN A 135 -62.76 -27.95 40.24
N PHE A 136 -62.60 -28.93 41.14
CA PHE A 136 -61.31 -29.30 41.69
C PHE A 136 -60.41 -29.97 40.63
N LEU A 137 -60.96 -30.91 39.85
CA LEU A 137 -60.25 -31.56 38.75
C LEU A 137 -59.85 -30.57 37.65
N GLU A 138 -60.74 -29.65 37.28
CA GLU A 138 -60.43 -28.58 36.33
C GLU A 138 -59.26 -27.73 36.83
N LYS A 139 -59.29 -27.28 38.09
CA LYS A 139 -58.18 -26.52 38.70
C LYS A 139 -56.87 -27.29 38.75
N LEU A 140 -56.90 -28.58 39.09
CA LEU A 140 -55.70 -29.41 39.07
C LEU A 140 -55.09 -29.52 37.66
N ASN A 141 -55.93 -29.64 36.64
CA ASN A 141 -55.47 -29.70 35.26
C ASN A 141 -54.95 -28.34 34.77
N GLU A 142 -55.65 -27.25 35.06
CA GLU A 142 -55.20 -25.88 34.75
C GLU A 142 -53.85 -25.56 35.41
N ASN A 143 -53.67 -25.94 36.67
CA ASN A 143 -52.40 -25.77 37.40
C ASN A 143 -51.27 -26.58 36.76
N HIS A 144 -51.53 -27.83 36.37
CA HIS A 144 -50.57 -28.68 35.67
C HIS A 144 -50.14 -28.07 34.34
N GLU A 145 -51.12 -27.70 33.50
CA GLU A 145 -50.85 -27.08 32.22
C GLU A 145 -50.12 -25.74 32.36
N SER A 146 -50.50 -24.90 33.34
CA SER A 146 -49.81 -23.63 33.58
C SER A 146 -48.34 -23.83 33.98
N SER A 147 -48.05 -24.87 34.77
CA SER A 147 -46.70 -25.19 35.20
C SER A 147 -45.84 -25.69 34.05
N LEU A 148 -46.41 -26.54 33.18
CA LEU A 148 -45.73 -26.99 31.96
C LEU A 148 -45.52 -25.86 30.96
N ARG A 149 -46.52 -24.98 30.78
CA ARG A 149 -46.41 -23.78 29.93
C ARG A 149 -45.27 -22.89 30.40
N ARG A 150 -45.21 -22.55 31.70
CA ARG A 150 -44.11 -21.74 32.28
C ARG A 150 -42.73 -22.38 32.06
N LEU A 151 -42.62 -23.69 32.20
CA LEU A 151 -41.35 -24.40 31.97
C LEU A 151 -40.94 -24.37 30.48
N SER A 152 -41.90 -24.49 29.57
CA SER A 152 -41.66 -24.35 28.13
C SER A 152 -41.24 -22.93 27.76
N ASP A 153 -41.92 -21.92 28.31
CA ASP A 153 -41.61 -20.51 28.05
C ASP A 153 -40.21 -20.15 28.56
N SER A 154 -39.86 -20.58 29.78
CA SER A 154 -38.52 -20.38 30.34
C SER A 154 -37.41 -21.01 29.49
N HIS A 155 -37.66 -22.20 28.94
CA HIS A 155 -36.71 -22.82 28.01
C HIS A 155 -36.60 -22.06 26.69
N ARG A 156 -37.73 -21.65 26.11
CA ARG A 156 -37.74 -20.83 24.90
C ARG A 156 -36.93 -19.54 25.08
N GLU A 157 -37.10 -18.85 26.21
CA GLU A 157 -36.30 -17.68 26.56
C GLU A 157 -34.81 -18.01 26.69
N LYS A 158 -34.47 -19.15 27.29
CA LYS A 158 -33.07 -19.61 27.41
C LYS A 158 -32.44 -19.88 26.04
N ILE A 159 -33.14 -20.56 25.13
CA ILE A 159 -32.66 -20.78 23.76
C ILE A 159 -32.50 -19.44 23.02
N ALA A 160 -33.48 -18.55 23.12
CA ALA A 160 -33.43 -17.23 22.50
C ALA A 160 -32.22 -16.42 22.97
N LEU A 161 -31.92 -16.45 24.27
CA LEU A 161 -30.75 -15.79 24.85
C LEU A 161 -29.44 -16.37 24.32
N MET A 162 -29.31 -17.71 24.27
CA MET A 162 -28.12 -18.36 23.73
C MET A 162 -27.90 -18.01 22.26
N GLU A 163 -28.95 -17.98 21.45
CA GLU A 163 -28.86 -17.59 20.04
C GLU A 163 -28.39 -16.15 19.88
N ARG A 164 -28.97 -15.22 20.66
CA ARG A 164 -28.56 -13.81 20.65
C ARG A 164 -27.10 -13.62 21.07
N GLN A 165 -26.65 -14.35 22.09
CA GLN A 165 -25.25 -14.34 22.53
C GLN A 165 -24.31 -14.88 21.45
N PHE A 166 -24.68 -15.98 20.78
CA PHE A 166 -23.91 -16.50 19.67
C PHE A 166 -23.81 -15.51 18.51
N LEU A 167 -24.92 -14.89 18.10
CA LEU A 167 -24.91 -13.88 17.03
C LEU A 167 -24.00 -12.71 17.37
N GLN A 168 -24.01 -12.25 18.63
CA GLN A 168 -23.09 -11.20 19.08
C GLN A 168 -21.62 -11.63 19.02
N GLN A 169 -21.29 -12.84 19.49
CA GLN A 169 -19.93 -13.38 19.42
C GLN A 169 -19.46 -13.55 17.97
N LYS A 170 -20.34 -14.07 17.11
CA LYS A 170 -20.11 -14.21 15.67
C LYS A 170 -19.82 -12.85 15.04
N GLN A 171 -20.62 -11.83 15.36
CA GLN A 171 -20.42 -10.48 14.82
C GLN A 171 -19.10 -9.87 15.30
N GLN A 172 -18.74 -10.07 16.57
CA GLN A 172 -17.46 -9.60 17.09
C GLN A 172 -16.28 -10.23 16.35
N LEU A 173 -16.36 -11.54 16.05
CA LEU A 173 -15.37 -12.25 15.25
C LEU A 173 -15.30 -11.71 13.81
N MET A 174 -16.45 -11.44 13.19
CA MET A 174 -16.51 -10.86 11.85
C MET A 174 -15.92 -9.45 11.78
N ARG A 175 -16.19 -8.59 12.78
CA ARG A 175 -15.56 -7.27 12.91
C ARG A 175 -14.04 -7.37 13.09
N ALA A 176 -13.59 -8.31 13.94
CA ALA A 176 -12.15 -8.54 14.17
C ALA A 176 -11.45 -9.00 12.89
N ARG A 177 -12.05 -9.96 12.16
CA ARG A 177 -11.56 -10.41 10.84
C ARG A 177 -11.43 -9.24 9.86
N GLU A 178 -12.46 -8.41 9.77
CA GLU A 178 -12.49 -7.27 8.85
C GLU A 178 -11.42 -6.22 9.23
N SER A 179 -11.26 -5.93 10.52
CA SER A 179 -10.18 -5.05 11.02
C SER A 179 -8.78 -5.59 10.67
N ALA A 180 -8.55 -6.89 10.88
CA ALA A 180 -7.27 -7.52 10.56
C ALA A 180 -6.98 -7.51 9.05
N LEU A 181 -8.02 -7.66 8.21
CA LEU A 181 -7.90 -7.50 6.76
C LEU A 181 -7.53 -6.07 6.38
N TRP A 182 -8.12 -5.05 7.02
CA TRP A 182 -7.77 -3.66 6.75
C TRP A 182 -6.31 -3.36 7.06
N GLU A 183 -5.81 -3.82 8.21
CA GLU A 183 -4.40 -3.64 8.59
C GLU A 183 -3.46 -4.36 7.62
N LEU A 184 -3.82 -5.55 7.15
CA LEU A 184 -3.08 -6.31 6.15
C LEU A 184 -3.06 -5.59 4.78
N GLU A 185 -4.21 -5.09 4.33
CA GLU A 185 -4.33 -4.33 3.08
C GLU A 185 -3.55 -3.01 3.14
N GLU A 186 -3.66 -2.24 4.23
CA GLU A 186 -2.94 -0.97 4.40
C GLU A 186 -1.42 -1.18 4.35
N ARG A 187 -0.94 -2.19 5.08
CA ARG A 187 0.48 -2.57 5.07
C ARG A 187 0.93 -2.92 3.66
N GLN A 188 0.13 -3.68 2.91
CA GLN A 188 0.47 -4.07 1.56
C GLN A 188 0.54 -2.89 0.60
N ILE A 189 -0.41 -1.94 0.68
CA ILE A 189 -0.37 -0.71 -0.12
C ILE A 189 0.91 0.06 0.18
N HIS A 190 1.28 0.18 1.46
CA HIS A 190 2.51 0.87 1.85
C HIS A 190 3.78 0.15 1.33
N GLU A 191 3.87 -1.17 1.51
CA GLU A 191 5.01 -1.96 1.04
C GLU A 191 5.15 -1.91 -0.49
N LYS A 192 4.04 -2.01 -1.23
CA LYS A 192 4.02 -1.88 -2.70
C LYS A 192 4.57 -0.53 -3.13
N GLN A 193 4.16 0.55 -2.46
CA GLN A 193 4.64 1.89 -2.75
C GLN A 193 6.14 2.03 -2.47
N GLN A 194 6.64 1.52 -1.33
CA GLN A 194 8.06 1.59 -1.02
C GLN A 194 8.89 0.82 -2.03
N LEU A 195 8.42 -0.36 -2.45
CA LEU A 195 9.08 -1.16 -3.49
C LEU A 195 9.11 -0.40 -4.82
N ALA A 196 7.97 0.13 -5.29
CA ALA A 196 7.89 0.89 -6.52
C ALA A 196 8.79 2.15 -6.50
N LYS A 197 8.80 2.89 -5.39
CA LYS A 197 9.68 4.06 -5.20
C LYS A 197 11.16 3.66 -5.24
N ARG A 198 11.54 2.53 -4.64
CA ARG A 198 12.90 2.01 -4.70
C ARG A 198 13.29 1.60 -6.12
N GLN A 199 12.44 0.87 -6.82
CA GLN A 199 12.67 0.45 -8.21
C GLN A 199 12.84 1.65 -9.15
N LEU A 200 12.02 2.69 -8.96
CA LEU A 200 12.12 3.94 -9.72
C LEU A 200 13.47 4.62 -9.48
N LYS A 201 13.91 4.74 -8.23
CA LYS A 201 15.22 5.30 -7.87
C LYS A 201 16.38 4.49 -8.44
N ASP A 202 16.33 3.16 -8.37
CA ASP A 202 17.36 2.29 -8.93
C ASP A 202 17.45 2.46 -10.46
N GLY A 203 16.30 2.64 -11.14
CA GLY A 203 16.24 2.94 -12.57
C GLY A 203 16.91 4.27 -12.92
N PHE A 204 16.59 5.35 -12.22
CA PHE A 204 17.23 6.65 -12.43
C PHE A 204 18.71 6.66 -12.05
N PHE A 205 19.10 5.94 -11.00
CA PHE A 205 20.50 5.76 -10.63
C PHE A 205 21.30 5.12 -11.76
N LEU A 206 20.77 4.04 -12.35
CA LEU A 206 21.37 3.39 -13.50
C LEU A 206 21.46 4.34 -14.71
N GLN A 207 20.39 5.07 -15.02
CA GLN A 207 20.38 6.05 -16.11
C GLN A 207 21.42 7.16 -15.93
N ARG A 208 21.56 7.71 -14.70
CA ARG A 208 22.59 8.71 -14.38
C ARG A 208 23.98 8.13 -14.59
N HIS A 209 24.23 6.92 -14.09
CA HIS A 209 25.52 6.26 -14.23
C HIS A 209 25.89 6.03 -15.72
N GLN A 210 24.97 5.48 -16.51
CA GLN A 210 25.15 5.25 -17.94
C GLN A 210 25.39 6.57 -18.71
N MET A 211 24.64 7.63 -18.38
CA MET A 211 24.83 8.95 -18.97
C MET A 211 26.23 9.52 -18.68
N LEU A 212 26.75 9.38 -17.46
CA LEU A 212 28.12 9.82 -17.14
C LEU A 212 29.17 9.09 -17.98
N ILE A 213 29.04 7.77 -18.14
CA ILE A 213 29.96 6.98 -18.97
C ILE A 213 29.87 7.42 -20.44
N ARG A 214 28.67 7.65 -20.97
CA ARG A 214 28.47 8.18 -22.33
C ARG A 214 29.12 9.54 -22.51
N HIS A 215 28.95 10.44 -21.55
CA HIS A 215 29.54 11.77 -21.58
C HIS A 215 31.06 11.75 -21.54
N GLU A 216 31.65 10.87 -20.73
CA GLU A 216 33.09 10.67 -20.70
C GLU A 216 33.63 10.18 -22.06
N LYS A 217 32.96 9.20 -22.67
CA LYS A 217 33.36 8.68 -24.00
C LYS A 217 33.19 9.71 -25.12
N GLU A 218 32.12 10.49 -25.10
CA GLU A 218 31.87 11.59 -26.04
C GLU A 218 32.94 12.68 -25.91
N LEU A 219 33.30 13.05 -24.68
CA LEU A 219 34.35 14.05 -24.40
C LEU A 219 35.74 13.55 -24.84
N GLU A 220 36.08 12.29 -24.55
CA GLU A 220 37.30 11.66 -25.04
C GLU A 220 37.37 11.69 -26.57
N GLN A 221 36.27 11.36 -27.26
CA GLN A 221 36.20 11.38 -28.72
C GLN A 221 36.43 12.79 -29.27
N MET A 222 35.80 13.81 -28.68
CA MET A 222 35.98 15.21 -29.10
C MET A 222 37.42 15.69 -28.88
N LYS A 223 38.04 15.35 -27.75
CA LYS A 223 39.46 15.67 -27.48
C LYS A 223 40.38 15.03 -28.53
N ARG A 224 40.19 13.74 -28.85
CA ARG A 224 40.96 13.04 -29.90
C ARG A 224 40.77 13.68 -31.27
N MET A 225 39.54 14.08 -31.62
CA MET A 225 39.26 14.76 -32.89
C MET A 225 39.94 16.12 -32.97
N ASN A 226 39.86 16.93 -31.92
CA ASN A 226 40.50 18.25 -31.87
C ASN A 226 42.03 18.14 -31.92
N GLN A 227 42.61 17.14 -31.24
CA GLN A 227 44.04 16.86 -31.32
C GLN A 227 44.49 16.51 -32.74
N ARG A 228 43.73 15.69 -33.48
CA ARG A 228 44.03 15.38 -34.89
C ARG A 228 44.03 16.64 -35.77
N LYS A 229 43.08 17.57 -35.56
CA LYS A 229 43.03 18.85 -36.27
C LYS A 229 44.25 19.73 -35.96
N GLU A 230 44.68 19.79 -34.70
CA GLU A 230 45.90 20.49 -34.30
C GLU A 230 47.14 19.89 -34.97
N GLU A 231 47.26 18.56 -34.97
CA GLU A 231 48.35 17.85 -35.65
C GLU A 231 48.38 18.10 -37.17
N GLU A 232 47.21 18.23 -37.81
CA GLU A 232 47.12 18.57 -39.24
C GLU A 232 47.65 19.99 -39.53
N VAL A 233 47.32 20.96 -38.67
CA VAL A 233 47.89 22.32 -38.73
C VAL A 233 49.41 22.25 -38.59
N LEU A 234 49.92 21.53 -37.59
CA LEU A 234 51.37 21.38 -37.37
C LEU A 234 52.07 20.68 -38.55
N LYS A 235 51.47 19.64 -39.13
CA LYS A 235 51.99 18.95 -40.33
C LYS A 235 52.07 19.91 -41.52
N ARG A 236 51.02 20.70 -41.75
CA ARG A 236 51.01 21.72 -42.81
C ARG A 236 52.10 22.76 -42.58
N GLN A 237 52.22 23.27 -41.36
CA GLN A 237 53.26 24.24 -40.98
C GLN A 237 54.67 23.67 -41.17
N ALA A 238 54.91 22.40 -40.83
CA ALA A 238 56.19 21.74 -41.02
C ALA A 238 56.58 21.64 -42.51
N LEU A 239 55.62 21.33 -43.38
CA LEU A 239 55.84 21.30 -44.84
C LEU A 239 56.16 22.70 -45.38
N GLU A 240 55.42 23.73 -44.96
CA GLU A 240 55.66 25.11 -45.36
C GLU A 240 57.03 25.62 -44.85
N LYS A 241 57.40 25.33 -43.59
CA LYS A 241 58.72 25.64 -43.01
C LYS A 241 59.86 24.99 -43.81
N ARG A 242 59.70 23.74 -44.26
CA ARG A 242 60.70 23.05 -45.09
C ARG A 242 60.85 23.67 -46.47
N ALA A 243 59.76 24.18 -47.05
CA ALA A 243 59.75 24.83 -48.36
C ALA A 243 60.29 26.28 -48.34
N LEU A 244 60.12 26.98 -47.21
CA LEU A 244 60.41 28.41 -47.08
C LEU A 244 61.86 28.80 -47.45
N PRO A 245 62.93 28.13 -47.00
CA PRO A 245 64.30 28.50 -47.37
C PRO A 245 64.57 28.42 -48.87
N LYS A 246 63.98 27.43 -49.55
CA LYS A 246 64.10 27.30 -51.02
C LYS A 246 63.39 28.47 -51.70
N ARG A 247 62.18 28.82 -51.26
CA ARG A 247 61.40 29.96 -51.76
C ARG A 247 62.14 31.28 -51.56
N ILE A 248 62.69 31.50 -50.36
CA ILE A 248 63.50 32.70 -50.05
C ILE A 248 64.72 32.77 -50.98
N ARG A 249 65.47 31.68 -51.16
CA ARG A 249 66.64 31.68 -52.07
C ARG A 249 66.27 31.96 -53.53
N SER A 250 65.17 31.41 -54.04
CA SER A 250 64.72 31.71 -55.40
C SER A 250 64.30 33.17 -55.57
N GLU A 251 63.59 33.71 -54.57
CA GLU A 251 63.15 35.11 -54.55
C GLU A 251 64.33 36.09 -54.42
N MET A 252 65.33 35.76 -53.59
CA MET A 252 66.61 36.48 -53.49
C MET A 252 67.28 36.64 -54.84
N LYS A 253 67.44 35.53 -55.57
CA LYS A 253 68.08 35.56 -56.89
C LYS A 253 67.27 36.40 -57.88
N ALA A 254 65.96 36.28 -57.90
CA ALA A 254 65.10 37.06 -58.78
C ALA A 254 65.18 38.57 -58.49
N ARG A 255 65.11 38.96 -57.21
CA ARG A 255 65.25 40.35 -56.75
C ARG A 255 66.61 40.94 -57.09
N GLU A 256 67.69 40.17 -56.86
CA GLU A 256 69.04 40.58 -57.20
C GLU A 256 69.23 40.77 -58.71
N MET A 257 68.71 39.86 -59.55
CA MET A 257 68.74 40.00 -61.00
C MET A 257 67.99 41.26 -61.47
N MET A 258 66.78 41.50 -60.94
CA MET A 258 66.01 42.71 -61.25
C MET A 258 66.74 43.99 -60.81
N PHE A 259 67.40 43.98 -59.65
CA PHE A 259 68.16 45.14 -59.17
C PHE A 259 69.42 45.39 -60.01
N ARG A 260 70.15 44.35 -60.40
CA ARG A 260 71.30 44.46 -61.33
C ARG A 260 70.87 44.99 -62.69
N GLU A 261 69.74 44.55 -63.21
CA GLU A 261 69.15 45.09 -64.45
C GLU A 261 68.75 46.57 -64.28
N SER A 262 68.14 46.94 -63.15
CA SER A 262 67.79 48.32 -62.84
C SER A 262 69.02 49.25 -62.74
N ILE A 263 70.13 48.76 -62.16
CA ILE A 263 71.41 49.49 -62.15
C ILE A 263 71.96 49.63 -63.57
N ARG A 264 71.94 48.56 -64.39
CA ARG A 264 72.38 48.60 -65.79
C ARG A 264 71.62 49.63 -66.61
N ILE A 265 70.29 49.70 -66.43
CA ILE A 265 69.43 50.66 -67.12
C ILE A 265 69.67 52.09 -66.61
N SER A 266 69.83 52.29 -65.29
CA SER A 266 69.95 53.62 -64.69
C SER A 266 71.35 54.24 -64.75
N MET A 267 72.41 53.44 -64.89
CA MET A 267 73.81 53.90 -64.97
C MET A 267 74.41 53.78 -66.38
N ALA A 268 73.58 53.58 -67.41
CA ALA A 268 74.00 53.45 -68.81
C ALA A 268 74.76 54.67 -69.37
N SER A 269 74.72 55.82 -68.68
CA SER A 269 75.35 57.08 -69.12
C SER A 269 76.64 57.47 -68.37
N ASN A 270 77.01 56.80 -67.24
CA ASN A 270 78.33 57.02 -66.60
C ASN A 270 78.68 55.90 -65.57
N PRO A 271 79.71 55.06 -65.81
CA PRO A 271 80.04 53.94 -64.94
C PRO A 271 81.05 54.34 -63.86
N ASP A 272 80.58 54.72 -62.67
CA ASP A 272 81.42 54.79 -61.45
C ASP A 272 81.30 53.46 -60.67
N PRO A 273 82.36 52.63 -60.65
CA PRO A 273 82.35 51.33 -59.98
C PRO A 273 82.10 51.41 -58.46
N ASP A 274 82.52 52.50 -57.79
CA ASP A 274 82.38 52.63 -56.34
C ASP A 274 80.95 53.01 -55.93
N VAL A 275 80.26 53.80 -56.76
CA VAL A 275 78.83 54.12 -56.57
C VAL A 275 77.97 52.87 -56.80
N GLU A 276 78.28 52.06 -57.82
CA GLU A 276 77.61 50.79 -58.07
C GLU A 276 77.77 49.82 -56.89
N ARG A 277 79.01 49.65 -56.40
CA ARG A 277 79.32 48.78 -55.25
C ARG A 277 78.59 49.21 -53.98
N ASN A 278 78.49 50.51 -53.72
CA ASN A 278 77.78 51.05 -52.56
C ASN A 278 76.25 50.90 -52.67
N ARG A 279 75.67 51.07 -53.87
CA ARG A 279 74.24 50.81 -54.12
C ARG A 279 73.88 49.33 -53.94
N LEU A 280 74.74 48.42 -54.42
CA LEU A 280 74.55 46.98 -54.24
C LEU A 280 74.62 46.57 -52.76
N LYS A 281 75.57 47.12 -51.98
CA LYS A 281 75.65 46.89 -50.53
C LYS A 281 74.38 47.33 -49.80
N LYS A 282 73.87 48.54 -50.09
CA LYS A 282 72.62 49.06 -49.49
C LYS A 282 71.41 48.19 -49.85
N PHE A 283 71.32 47.72 -51.11
CA PHE A 283 70.26 46.79 -51.53
C PHE A 283 70.33 45.47 -50.77
N GLN A 284 71.51 44.86 -50.66
CA GLN A 284 71.70 43.62 -49.91
C GLN A 284 71.34 43.76 -48.42
N GLU A 285 71.68 44.89 -47.79
CA GLU A 285 71.31 45.17 -46.40
C GLU A 285 69.78 45.32 -46.22
N ASN A 286 69.12 46.04 -47.15
CA ASN A 286 67.66 46.19 -47.14
C ASN A 286 66.94 44.88 -47.40
N GLU A 287 67.41 44.07 -48.35
CA GLU A 287 66.86 42.73 -48.59
C GLU A 287 67.06 41.82 -47.37
N LYS A 288 68.20 41.89 -46.68
CA LYS A 288 68.42 41.17 -45.41
C LYS A 288 67.42 41.57 -44.33
N LYS A 289 67.09 42.86 -44.20
CA LYS A 289 66.03 43.34 -43.28
C LYS A 289 64.65 42.81 -43.70
N ARG A 290 64.34 42.83 -45.01
CA ARG A 290 63.09 42.32 -45.55
C ARG A 290 62.91 40.82 -45.30
N TYR A 291 63.94 40.00 -45.49
CA TYR A 291 63.85 38.56 -45.24
C TYR A 291 63.65 38.23 -43.77
N ARG A 292 64.29 38.98 -42.86
CA ARG A 292 64.04 38.85 -41.42
C ARG A 292 62.59 39.18 -41.09
N ALA A 293 62.06 40.27 -41.64
CA ALA A 293 60.66 40.65 -41.45
C ALA A 293 59.67 39.61 -42.03
N GLU A 294 59.95 39.07 -43.22
CA GLU A 294 59.11 38.04 -43.85
C GLU A 294 59.18 36.71 -43.07
N THR A 295 60.33 36.35 -42.52
CA THR A 295 60.48 35.16 -41.64
C THR A 295 59.67 35.33 -40.37
N LEU A 296 59.79 36.48 -39.70
CA LEU A 296 59.02 36.80 -38.50
C LEU A 296 57.51 36.80 -38.78
N ARG A 297 57.07 37.41 -39.88
CA ARG A 297 55.67 37.40 -40.31
C ARG A 297 55.15 35.99 -40.54
N PHE A 298 55.97 35.13 -41.13
CA PHE A 298 55.63 33.73 -41.37
C PHE A 298 55.49 32.94 -40.05
N GLU A 299 56.41 33.15 -39.11
CA GLU A 299 56.35 32.56 -37.76
C GLU A 299 55.11 33.01 -36.99
N LEU A 300 54.82 34.31 -36.97
CA LEU A 300 53.62 34.88 -36.34
C LEU A 300 52.34 34.32 -36.96
N LYS A 301 52.29 34.15 -38.29
CA LYS A 301 51.14 33.54 -38.97
C LYS A 301 50.93 32.09 -38.52
N HIS A 302 52.00 31.30 -38.42
CA HIS A 302 51.91 29.92 -37.94
C HIS A 302 51.47 29.85 -36.48
N GLN A 303 52.00 30.73 -35.63
CA GLN A 303 51.58 30.83 -34.24
C GLN A 303 50.08 31.16 -34.13
N HIS A 304 49.62 32.19 -34.84
CA HIS A 304 48.23 32.62 -34.81
C HIS A 304 47.27 31.51 -35.28
N GLN A 305 47.60 30.81 -36.37
CA GLN A 305 46.78 29.68 -36.86
C GLN A 305 46.65 28.54 -35.85
N LEU A 306 47.72 28.27 -35.08
CA LEU A 306 47.70 27.25 -34.04
C LEU A 306 46.87 27.70 -32.84
N GLU A 307 46.99 28.96 -32.44
CA GLU A 307 46.17 29.57 -31.39
C GLU A 307 44.68 29.56 -31.77
N GLU A 308 44.32 29.92 -33.01
CA GLU A 308 42.95 29.85 -33.51
C GLU A 308 42.40 28.42 -33.49
N ALA A 309 43.19 27.43 -33.92
CA ALA A 309 42.78 26.02 -33.90
C ALA A 309 42.55 25.50 -32.47
N ARG A 310 43.40 25.91 -31.52
CA ARG A 310 43.24 25.58 -30.09
C ARG A 310 42.04 26.28 -29.47
N ALA A 311 41.83 27.56 -29.77
CA ALA A 311 40.67 28.30 -29.30
C ALA A 311 39.35 27.69 -29.83
N ALA A 312 39.31 27.29 -31.10
CA ALA A 312 38.15 26.59 -31.67
C ALA A 312 37.91 25.23 -31.00
N ALA A 313 38.98 24.49 -30.69
CA ALA A 313 38.88 23.23 -29.95
C ALA A 313 38.32 23.44 -28.53
N ASP A 314 38.79 24.45 -27.81
CA ASP A 314 38.32 24.78 -26.46
C ASP A 314 36.84 25.20 -26.46
N THR A 315 36.42 26.01 -27.42
CA THR A 315 35.00 26.38 -27.60
C THR A 315 34.14 25.15 -27.84
N THR A 316 34.59 24.26 -28.73
CA THR A 316 33.87 23.01 -29.03
C THR A 316 33.72 22.12 -27.79
N ILE A 317 34.76 22.04 -26.94
CA ILE A 317 34.71 21.27 -25.69
C ILE A 317 33.72 21.89 -24.70
N LYS A 318 33.75 23.21 -24.53
CA LYS A 318 32.82 23.93 -23.63
C LYS A 318 31.37 23.78 -24.06
N GLU A 319 31.07 23.88 -25.35
CA GLU A 319 29.73 23.66 -25.89
C GLU A 319 29.24 22.24 -25.62
N LEU A 320 30.11 21.24 -25.80
CA LEU A 320 29.77 19.85 -25.47
C LEU A 320 29.48 19.70 -23.97
N GLU A 321 30.34 20.21 -23.10
CA GLU A 321 30.15 20.14 -21.64
C GLU A 321 28.85 20.83 -21.20
N GLN A 322 28.49 21.95 -21.84
CA GLN A 322 27.20 22.63 -21.62
C GLN A 322 26.02 21.72 -21.98
N LEU A 323 26.02 21.11 -23.16
CA LEU A 323 24.97 20.16 -23.57
C LEU A 323 24.86 18.96 -22.62
N GLN A 324 25.99 18.49 -22.09
CA GLN A 324 26.01 17.42 -21.09
C GLN A 324 25.45 17.87 -19.73
N ASN A 325 25.69 19.12 -19.32
CA ASN A 325 25.09 19.70 -18.12
C ASN A 325 23.57 19.83 -18.27
N GLU A 326 23.09 20.28 -19.43
CA GLU A 326 21.66 20.37 -19.75
C GLU A 326 20.99 18.99 -19.72
N LYS A 327 21.60 17.97 -20.34
CA LYS A 327 21.12 16.57 -20.28
C LYS A 327 21.03 16.06 -18.83
N ARG A 328 22.05 16.36 -18.01
CA ARG A 328 22.04 16.03 -16.57
C ARG A 328 20.89 16.69 -15.83
N LYS A 329 20.66 17.99 -16.07
CA LYS A 329 19.56 18.75 -15.46
C LYS A 329 18.20 18.16 -15.86
N MET A 330 17.99 17.92 -17.15
CA MET A 330 16.74 17.33 -17.66
C MET A 330 16.45 15.95 -17.03
N LEU A 331 17.48 15.12 -16.85
CA LEU A 331 17.31 13.80 -16.21
C LEU A 331 16.91 13.94 -14.73
N MET A 332 17.53 14.85 -14.00
CA MET A 332 17.19 15.13 -12.59
C MET A 332 15.77 15.69 -12.43
N GLU A 333 15.35 16.58 -13.32
CA GLU A 333 13.98 17.13 -13.35
C GLU A 333 12.97 16.01 -13.65
N HIS A 334 13.26 15.14 -14.61
CA HIS A 334 12.43 13.99 -14.93
C HIS A 334 12.33 13.00 -13.75
N GLU A 335 13.43 12.72 -13.05
CA GLU A 335 13.43 11.91 -11.82
C GLU A 335 12.53 12.51 -10.74
N THR A 336 12.66 13.82 -10.51
CA THR A 336 11.86 14.54 -9.52
C THR A 336 10.38 14.48 -9.86
N LEU A 337 10.04 14.71 -11.13
CA LEU A 337 8.66 14.61 -11.62
C LEU A 337 8.10 13.20 -11.43
N LYS A 338 8.84 12.16 -11.82
CA LYS A 338 8.41 10.76 -11.68
C LYS A 338 8.23 10.34 -10.23
N LEU A 339 9.10 10.78 -9.33
CA LEU A 339 8.94 10.54 -7.89
C LEU A 339 7.68 11.21 -7.34
N LYS A 340 7.38 12.43 -7.79
CA LYS A 340 6.15 13.15 -7.43
C LYS A 340 4.90 12.44 -7.96
N GLU A 341 4.89 12.04 -9.23
CA GLU A 341 3.81 11.25 -9.82
C GLU A 341 3.54 9.95 -9.03
N GLN A 342 4.61 9.27 -8.60
CA GLN A 342 4.51 8.06 -7.79
C GLN A 342 3.93 8.33 -6.39
N GLU A 343 4.23 9.48 -5.78
CA GLU A 343 3.65 9.90 -4.50
C GLU A 343 2.16 10.29 -4.64
N GLU A 344 1.80 10.95 -5.73
CA GLU A 344 0.40 11.28 -6.07
C GLU A 344 -0.41 10.01 -6.36
N MET A 345 0.19 9.00 -7.00
CA MET A 345 -0.46 7.71 -7.25
C MET A 345 -0.75 6.97 -5.94
N TYR A 346 0.22 6.89 -5.03
CA TYR A 346 0.02 6.32 -3.70
C TYR A 346 -1.05 7.05 -2.90
N THR A 347 -1.06 8.39 -2.95
CA THR A 347 -2.05 9.19 -2.24
C THR A 347 -3.46 8.92 -2.77
N ARG A 348 -3.61 8.75 -4.10
CA ARG A 348 -4.88 8.37 -4.72
C ARG A 348 -5.32 6.96 -4.32
N GLU A 349 -4.44 5.97 -4.43
CA GLU A 349 -4.72 4.59 -4.05
C GLU A 349 -5.14 4.49 -2.57
N LEU A 350 -4.42 5.16 -1.67
CA LEU A 350 -4.77 5.19 -0.25
C LEU A 350 -6.13 5.85 0.01
N LYS A 351 -6.45 6.91 -0.72
CA LYS A 351 -7.75 7.59 -0.61
C LYS A 351 -8.89 6.70 -1.12
N GLU A 352 -8.70 6.02 -2.24
CA GLU A 352 -9.67 5.10 -2.81
C GLU A 352 -9.91 3.90 -1.89
N TRP A 353 -8.84 3.28 -1.37
CA TRP A 353 -8.92 2.19 -0.41
C TRP A 353 -9.65 2.63 0.88
N LYS A 354 -9.29 3.78 1.47
CA LYS A 354 -10.01 4.34 2.64
C LYS A 354 -11.49 4.58 2.36
N GLY A 355 -11.82 4.98 1.14
CA GLY A 355 -13.21 5.15 0.68
C GLY A 355 -14.01 3.85 0.68
N GLN A 356 -13.38 2.70 0.50
CA GLN A 356 -14.02 1.38 0.49
C GLN A 356 -14.30 0.83 1.90
N LEU A 357 -13.60 1.29 2.93
CA LEU A 357 -13.73 0.77 4.30
C LEU A 357 -15.11 1.04 4.90
N LYS A 358 -15.65 2.25 4.69
CA LYS A 358 -16.97 2.62 5.23
C LYS A 358 -18.10 1.76 4.64
N PRO A 359 -18.23 1.60 3.30
CA PRO A 359 -19.21 0.69 2.71
C PRO A 359 -19.06 -0.76 3.20
N ARG A 360 -17.84 -1.28 3.31
CA ARG A 360 -17.59 -2.65 3.82
C ARG A 360 -18.09 -2.80 5.26
N LYS A 361 -17.78 -1.84 6.12
CA LYS A 361 -18.29 -1.81 7.50
C LYS A 361 -19.82 -1.76 7.53
N GLN A 362 -20.44 -0.90 6.73
CA GLN A 362 -21.90 -0.79 6.68
C GLN A 362 -22.56 -2.10 6.28
N CYS A 363 -22.07 -2.75 5.22
CA CYS A 363 -22.57 -4.04 4.77
C CYS A 363 -22.45 -5.12 5.88
N LEU A 364 -21.34 -5.12 6.63
CA LEU A 364 -21.14 -6.04 7.75
C LEU A 364 -22.10 -5.79 8.92
N GLU A 365 -22.42 -4.53 9.22
CA GLU A 365 -23.43 -4.20 10.25
C GLU A 365 -24.86 -4.49 9.77
N GLU A 366 -25.17 -4.23 8.50
CA GLU A 366 -26.48 -4.56 7.91
C GLU A 366 -26.76 -6.06 7.94
N GLN A 367 -25.77 -6.89 7.58
CA GLN A 367 -25.90 -8.36 7.68
C GLN A 367 -26.18 -8.84 9.11
N PHE A 368 -25.60 -8.16 10.11
CA PHE A 368 -25.86 -8.49 11.50
C PHE A 368 -27.25 -8.07 11.95
N THR A 369 -27.71 -6.88 11.55
CA THR A 369 -29.08 -6.43 11.81
C THR A 369 -30.09 -7.41 11.22
N ILE A 370 -29.89 -7.85 9.98
CA ILE A 370 -30.76 -8.86 9.34
C ILE A 370 -30.78 -10.16 10.15
N GLN A 371 -29.61 -10.65 10.61
CA GLN A 371 -29.55 -11.86 11.43
C GLN A 371 -30.26 -11.70 12.79
N LEU A 372 -30.23 -10.51 13.39
CA LEU A 372 -30.98 -10.22 14.60
C LEU A 372 -32.49 -10.18 14.34
N GLU A 373 -32.93 -9.54 13.26
CA GLU A 373 -34.34 -9.51 12.86
C GLU A 373 -34.89 -10.91 12.57
N GLU A 374 -34.11 -11.76 11.89
CA GLU A 374 -34.45 -13.16 11.64
C GLU A 374 -34.56 -13.95 12.96
N GLN A 375 -33.66 -13.70 13.91
CA GLN A 375 -33.70 -14.33 15.24
C GLN A 375 -34.92 -13.89 16.05
N GLU A 376 -35.23 -12.60 16.06
CA GLU A 376 -36.41 -12.05 16.74
C GLU A 376 -37.71 -12.57 16.10
N ALA A 377 -37.74 -12.80 14.78
CA ALA A 377 -38.88 -13.41 14.11
C ALA A 377 -39.14 -14.86 14.57
N VAL A 378 -38.09 -15.62 14.87
CA VAL A 378 -38.19 -17.01 15.35
C VAL A 378 -38.55 -17.08 16.83
N PHE A 379 -37.90 -16.28 17.67
CA PHE A 379 -38.01 -16.41 19.13
C PHE A 379 -38.93 -15.38 19.79
N GLY A 380 -39.32 -14.32 19.07
CA GLY A 380 -40.06 -13.18 19.60
C GLY A 380 -39.14 -12.10 20.20
N PRO A 381 -39.66 -10.89 20.50
CA PRO A 381 -38.87 -9.83 21.10
C PRO A 381 -38.49 -10.19 22.53
N THR A 382 -37.23 -10.57 22.74
CA THR A 382 -36.67 -10.73 24.09
C THR A 382 -36.42 -9.36 24.72
N HIS A 383 -36.94 -9.13 25.93
CA HIS A 383 -36.82 -7.84 26.62
C HIS A 383 -35.35 -7.37 26.73
N PRO A 384 -35.02 -6.08 26.49
CA PRO A 384 -33.65 -5.59 26.37
C PRO A 384 -32.78 -5.66 27.64
N HIS A 385 -33.33 -6.06 28.79
CA HIS A 385 -32.75 -5.78 30.10
C HIS A 385 -32.00 -6.92 30.79
N ILE A 386 -31.71 -8.04 30.10
CA ILE A 386 -30.92 -9.14 30.68
C ILE A 386 -29.61 -9.33 29.90
N LEU A 387 -28.78 -8.30 29.87
CA LEU A 387 -27.38 -8.43 29.48
C LEU A 387 -26.50 -7.95 30.65
N PRO A 388 -25.50 -8.73 31.08
CA PRO A 388 -24.48 -8.25 32.00
C PRO A 388 -23.75 -7.03 31.40
N PRO A 389 -23.43 -5.99 32.18
CA PRO A 389 -22.76 -4.78 31.68
C PRO A 389 -21.36 -5.03 31.07
N ASP A 390 -20.76 -6.19 31.35
CA ASP A 390 -19.33 -6.46 31.19
C ASP A 390 -18.86 -6.80 29.75
N LEU A 391 -19.70 -6.62 28.74
CA LEU A 391 -19.30 -6.76 27.33
C LEU A 391 -19.24 -5.41 26.58
N SER A 392 -19.54 -4.32 27.27
CA SER A 392 -19.66 -2.98 26.67
C SER A 392 -18.33 -2.22 26.59
N ASP A 393 -17.33 -2.58 27.42
CA ASP A 393 -16.13 -1.77 27.66
C ASP A 393 -14.83 -2.35 27.09
N LEU A 394 -14.86 -2.78 25.83
CA LEU A 394 -13.63 -3.02 25.05
C LEU A 394 -13.54 -2.18 23.78
N HIS A 395 -14.42 -1.19 23.62
CA HIS A 395 -14.46 -0.37 22.41
C HIS A 395 -13.55 0.86 22.42
N HIS A 396 -12.70 1.10 23.43
CA HIS A 396 -12.00 2.38 23.57
C HIS A 396 -10.56 2.37 24.09
N HIS A 397 -9.73 1.36 23.79
CA HIS A 397 -8.27 1.45 24.01
C HIS A 397 -7.47 0.94 22.81
N HIS A 398 -7.57 1.64 21.68
CA HIS A 398 -6.44 1.76 20.77
C HIS A 398 -6.01 3.22 20.76
N HIS A 399 -5.08 3.54 21.67
CA HIS A 399 -4.38 4.80 21.66
C HIS A 399 -3.72 4.98 20.29
N HIS A 400 -4.24 5.93 19.50
CA HIS A 400 -3.42 6.71 18.61
C HIS A 400 -2.25 7.26 19.41
N ARG A 401 -1.09 6.61 19.31
CA ARG A 401 0.18 7.20 19.72
C ARG A 401 0.50 8.29 18.70
N GLY A 402 -0.07 9.47 18.93
CA GLY A 402 0.27 10.70 18.24
C GLY A 402 1.76 10.96 18.40
N SER A 403 2.52 10.67 17.36
CA SER A 403 3.89 11.15 17.22
C SER A 403 3.83 12.64 16.95
N THR A 404 3.95 13.44 18.01
CA THR A 404 4.23 14.88 17.89
C THR A 404 5.61 15.19 18.49
N ARG A 405 6.32 16.05 17.75
CA ARG A 405 7.46 16.90 18.12
C ARG A 405 8.88 16.35 17.94
N SER A 406 9.53 16.87 16.89
CA SER A 406 10.58 17.89 17.00
C SER A 406 10.84 18.46 15.60
N SER A 407 10.40 19.67 15.25
CA SER A 407 11.01 20.97 15.58
C SER A 407 12.46 21.06 15.08
N LEU A 408 12.64 21.55 13.84
CA LEU A 408 13.88 22.18 13.40
C LEU A 408 13.56 23.63 13.06
N SER A 409 14.04 24.50 13.95
CA SER A 409 13.98 25.95 13.87
C SER A 409 15.07 26.46 12.95
N SER A 410 14.71 27.49 12.19
CA SER A 410 15.61 28.41 11.50
C SER A 410 16.57 29.09 12.48
N MET A 411 17.85 29.18 12.11
CA MET A 411 18.82 30.16 12.60
C MET A 411 19.63 30.62 11.38
N SER A 412 19.61 31.93 11.14
CA SER A 412 20.44 32.65 10.17
C SER A 412 21.64 33.31 10.89
N ALA A 413 22.68 33.60 10.10
CA ALA A 413 23.93 34.34 10.39
C ALA A 413 24.96 33.53 11.22
N ASP A 414 26.17 33.24 10.75
CA ASP A 414 27.16 34.06 10.01
C ASP A 414 27.67 33.46 8.68
#